data_AF-A0A8T5AAZ8-F1
#
_entry.id   AF-A0A8T5AAZ8-F1
#
_cell.length_a   1.000
_cell.length_b   1.000
_cell.length_c   1.000
_cell.angle_alpha   90.00
_cell.angle_beta   90.00
_cell.angle_gamma   90.00
#
_symmetry.space_group_name_H-M   'P 1'
#
loop_
_entity.id
_entity.type
_entity.pdbx_description
1 polymer ?
#
loop_
_entity_poly.entity_id
_entity_poly.type
_entity_poly.pdbx_seq_one_letter_code
_entity_poly.pdbx_strand_id
1 'polypeptide(L)' 'MGVSVRCPVCGGEIRGRLLREWVFRFYRVRRFECERCGAKFNFYEGPKSKFTIPKARG' A
#
# COMPACT_ATOMS: atom_id res chain seq x y z
N MET A 1 -11.30 -0.83 12.66
CA MET A 1 -10.48 -1.96 12.17
C MET A 1 -9.35 -1.39 11.31
N GLY A 2 -8.11 -1.47 11.80
CA GLY A 2 -6.94 -1.05 11.01
C GLY A 2 -6.64 -2.09 9.93
N VAL A 3 -6.48 -1.66 8.68
CA VAL A 3 -6.07 -2.58 7.60
C VAL A 3 -4.58 -2.86 7.77
N SER A 4 -4.20 -4.07 8.17
CA SER A 4 -2.81 -4.52 8.06
C SER A 4 -2.51 -4.87 6.61
N VAL A 5 -1.51 -4.21 6.03
CA VAL A 5 -1.06 -4.44 4.65
C VAL A 5 0.32 -5.10 4.71
N ARG A 6 0.66 -6.01 3.81
CA ARG A 6 2.01 -6.61 3.77
C ARG A 6 2.87 -5.92 2.73
N CYS A 7 4.11 -5.58 3.09
CA CYS A 7 5.02 -4.90 2.18
C CYS A 7 5.37 -5.85 1.05
N PRO A 8 5.08 -5.50 -0.22
CA PRO A 8 5.37 -6.39 -1.34
C PRO A 8 6.87 -6.52 -1.63
N VAL A 9 7.72 -5.73 -0.96
CA VAL A 9 9.17 -5.75 -1.15
C VAL A 9 9.88 -6.58 -0.07
N CYS A 10 9.63 -6.32 1.21
CA CYS A 10 10.33 -7.01 2.31
C CYS A 10 9.47 -8.00 3.09
N GLY A 11 8.19 -8.16 2.75
CA GLY A 11 7.26 -9.05 3.44
C GLY A 11 6.87 -8.64 4.86
N GLY A 12 7.34 -7.49 5.35
CA GLY A 12 6.98 -6.96 6.67
C GLY A 12 5.49 -6.58 6.73
N GLU A 13 4.85 -6.83 7.88
CA GLU A 13 3.50 -6.34 8.15
C GLU A 13 3.56 -4.83 8.42
N ILE A 14 2.77 -4.06 7.69
CA ILE A 14 2.85 -2.61 7.64
C ILE A 14 1.88 -2.04 8.67
N ARG A 15 2.48 -1.40 9.68
CA ARG A 15 1.92 -0.20 10.36
C ARG A 15 2.39 1.10 9.68
N GLY A 16 3.00 0.98 8.51
CA GLY A 16 3.69 2.06 7.84
C GLY A 16 2.80 3.26 7.51
N ARG A 17 3.48 4.39 7.43
CA ARG A 17 2.87 5.71 7.27
C ARG A 17 2.08 5.79 5.97
N LEU A 18 0.78 6.09 6.09
CA LEU A 18 -0.05 6.48 4.96
C LEU A 18 0.45 7.83 4.44
N LEU A 19 0.95 7.84 3.21
CA LEU A 19 1.46 9.06 2.56
C LEU A 19 0.35 9.82 1.84
N ARG A 20 -0.55 9.10 1.18
CA ARG A 20 -1.62 9.68 0.38
C ARG A 20 -2.74 8.67 0.15
N GLU A 21 -3.96 9.15 0.04
CA GLU A 21 -5.12 8.39 -0.40
C GLU A 21 -5.80 9.10 -1.58
N TRP A 22 -6.33 8.33 -2.54
CA TRP A 22 -7.16 8.83 -3.63
C TRP A 22 -8.07 7.74 -4.18
N VAL A 23 -9.07 8.13 -4.96
CA VAL A 23 -9.93 7.22 -5.70
C VAL A 23 -9.43 7.10 -7.14
N PHE A 24 -9.32 5.86 -7.64
CA PHE A 24 -9.02 5.57 -9.04
C PHE A 24 -10.04 4.57 -9.57
N ARG A 25 -10.95 5.03 -10.44
CA ARG A 25 -12.15 4.27 -10.85
C ARG A 25 -12.92 3.82 -9.61
N PHE A 26 -13.12 2.51 -9.41
CA PHE A 26 -13.79 1.93 -8.25
C PHE A 26 -12.82 1.51 -7.12
N TYR A 27 -11.53 1.84 -7.23
CA TYR A 27 -10.54 1.53 -6.22
C TYR A 27 -10.31 2.71 -5.27
N ARG A 28 -10.33 2.43 -3.97
CA ARG A 28 -9.71 3.27 -2.95
C ARG A 28 -8.23 2.93 -2.89
N VAL A 29 -7.38 3.85 -3.33
CA VAL A 29 -5.94 3.64 -3.42
C VAL A 29 -5.24 4.38 -2.29
N ARG A 30 -4.42 3.65 -1.54
CA ARG A 30 -3.61 4.18 -0.45
C ARG A 30 -2.14 3.97 -0.75
N ARG A 31 -1.34 5.03 -0.70
CA ARG A 31 0.12 4.92 -0.81
C ARG A 31 0.74 4.87 0.58
N PHE A 32 1.57 3.87 0.79
CA PHE A 32 2.29 3.66 2.02
C PHE A 32 3.79 3.73 1.79
N GLU A 33 4.51 4.07 2.85
CA GLU A 33 5.95 3.88 2.97
C GLU A 33 6.22 2.82 4.03
N CYS A 34 7.00 1.81 3.67
CA CYS A 34 7.38 0.75 4.60
C CYS A 34 8.45 1.25 5.56
N GLU A 35 8.13 1.37 6.84
CA GLU A 35 9.07 1.80 7.88
C GLU A 35 10.27 0.86 8.03
N ARG A 36 10.16 -0.41 7.63
CA ARG A 36 11.25 -1.39 7.70
C ARG A 36 12.27 -1.27 6.57
N CYS A 37 11.85 -0.94 5.34
CA CYS A 37 12.75 -0.98 4.17
C CYS A 37 12.72 0.28 3.29
N GLY A 38 11.95 1.29 3.68
CA GLY A 38 11.76 2.56 2.96
C GLY A 38 10.98 2.43 1.64
N ALA A 39 10.52 1.24 1.27
CA ALA A 39 9.83 1.04 0.00
C ALA A 39 8.47 1.74 -0.01
N LYS A 40 8.19 2.47 -1.09
CA LYS A 40 6.89 3.05 -1.36
C LYS A 40 6.09 2.11 -2.26
N PHE A 41 4.83 1.88 -1.93
CA PHE A 41 3.94 1.03 -2.72
C PHE A 41 2.51 1.54 -2.58
N ASN A 42 1.68 1.20 -3.56
CA ASN A 42 0.25 1.49 -3.52
C ASN A 42 -0.50 0.22 -3.08
N PHE A 43 -1.53 0.40 -2.27
CA PHE A 43 -2.53 -0.60 -1.94
C PHE A 43 -3.85 -0.22 -2.60
N TYR A 44 -4.35 -1.09 -3.46
CA TYR A 44 -5.62 -0.95 -4.14
C TYR A 44 -6.66 -1.79 -3.42
N GLU A 45 -7.72 -1.15 -2.95
CA GLU A 45 -8.88 -1.81 -2.36
C GLU A 45 -10.12 -1.49 -3.19
N GLY A 46 -10.69 -2.52 -3.80
CA GLY A 46 -11.95 -2.42 -4.54
C GLY A 46 -12.94 -3.49 -4.08
N PRO A 47 -14.16 -3.50 -4.63
CA PRO A 47 -15.22 -4.40 -4.19
C PRO A 47 -14.90 -5.89 -4.35
N LYS A 48 -14.10 -6.26 -5.36
CA LYS A 48 -13.80 -7.66 -5.73
C LYS A 48 -12.34 -8.07 -5.54
N SER A 49 -11.44 -7.13 -5.21
CA SER A 49 -10.01 -7.41 -5.20
C SER A 49 -9.25 -6.45 -4.28
N LYS A 50 -8.21 -6.97 -3.64
CA LYS A 50 -7.22 -6.17 -2.89
C LYS A 50 -5.81 -6.60 -3.29
N PHE A 51 -4.96 -5.65 -3.66
CA PHE A 51 -3.60 -5.95 -4.09
C PHE A 51 -2.65 -4.77 -3.84
N THR A 52 -1.35 -5.06 -3.82
CA THR A 52 -0.29 -4.07 -3.69
C THR A 52 0.54 -4.00 -4.97
N ILE A 53 1.01 -2.80 -5.30
CA ILE A 53 1.93 -2.57 -6.42
C ILE A 53 3.16 -1.82 -5.87
N PRO A 54 4.36 -2.44 -5.87
CA PRO A 54 5.62 -1.76 -5.58
C PRO A 54 5.83 -0.58 -6.52
N LYS A 55 6.34 0.55 -6.00
CA LYS A 55 6.87 1.61 -6.86
C LYS A 55 8.35 1.33 -7.08
N ALA A 56 8.81 1.51 -8.32
CA ALA A 56 10.23 1.51 -8.61
C ALA A 56 10.93 2.54 -7.71
N ARG A 57 12.11 2.18 -7.19
CA ARG A 57 13.02 3.15 -6.56
C ARG A 57 13.54 4.01 -7.71
N GLY A 58 13.04 5.23 -7.81
CA GLY A 58 13.58 6.24 -8.70
C GLY A 58 14.87 6.81 -8.16
#